data_AF-A0A087UYL7-F1
#
_entry.id   AF-A0A087UYL7-F1
#
_cell.length_a   1.000
_cell.length_b   1.000
_cell.length_c   1.000
_cell.angle_alpha   90.00
_cell.angle_beta   90.00
_cell.angle_gamma   90.00
#
_symmetry.space_group_name_H-M   'P 1'
#
loop_
_entity.id
_entity.type
_entity.pdbx_description
1 polymer ?
#
loop_
_entity_poly.entity_id
_entity_poly.type
_entity_poly.pdbx_seq_one_letter_code
_entity_poly.pdbx_strand_id
1 'polypeptide(L)'
;MFIKTYRVYHIFIRTNTSIVKSKLLHDQQLLGMVSLLLLIDCVLVTLWVTIDPMQRQLTKLSMQVNKDEPNVVYMYLKEHCSSTHMAKWLGSLYIYKGLLLVVGCYMAWETRHVKVPALNDSQYIGMSVYNVVITSIIVVALANVIPAERYTLTFVLVSTLIFVSTTTTLCILFVPKIH
;
A
#
# COMPACT_ATOMS: atom_id res chain seq x y z
N MET A 1 -9.17 1.71 6.88
CA MET A 1 -9.72 0.49 6.25
C MET A 1 -9.60 -0.72 7.16
N PHE A 2 -8.38 -1.24 7.37
CA PHE A 2 -8.06 -2.40 8.23
C PHE A 2 -8.76 -2.41 9.60
N ILE A 3 -8.91 -1.24 10.20
CA ILE A 3 -9.55 -1.03 11.49
C ILE A 3 -11.06 -1.27 11.46
N LYS A 4 -11.73 -0.80 10.40
CA LYS A 4 -13.17 -1.01 10.24
C LYS A 4 -13.45 -2.47 9.87
N THR A 5 -12.58 -3.13 9.10
CA THR A 5 -12.65 -4.58 8.83
C THR A 5 -12.37 -5.41 10.08
N TYR A 6 -11.38 -5.06 10.90
CA TYR A 6 -11.09 -5.75 12.17
C TYR A 6 -12.23 -5.63 13.17
N ARG A 7 -12.80 -4.42 13.32
CA ARG A 7 -13.96 -4.19 14.18
C ARG A 7 -15.17 -5.02 13.75
N VAL A 8 -15.43 -5.16 12.45
CA VAL A 8 -16.53 -6.01 11.96
C VAL A 8 -16.21 -7.50 12.11
N TYR A 9 -15.01 -7.94 11.74
CA TYR A 9 -14.57 -9.34 11.91
C TYR A 9 -14.76 -9.82 13.35
N HIS A 10 -14.35 -9.02 14.33
CA HIS A 10 -14.47 -9.38 15.74
C HIS A 10 -15.90 -9.23 16.29
N ILE A 11 -16.76 -8.41 15.68
CA ILE A 11 -18.19 -8.37 16.01
C ILE A 11 -18.88 -9.64 15.51
N PHE A 12 -18.52 -10.14 14.32
CA PHE A 12 -19.20 -11.28 13.71
C PHE A 12 -18.73 -12.65 14.18
N ILE A 13 -17.43 -12.83 14.46
CA ILE A 13 -16.92 -14.04 15.11
C ILE A 13 -17.54 -14.22 16.51
N ARG A 14 -17.94 -13.11 17.15
CA ARG A 14 -18.59 -13.03 18.46
C ARG A 14 -20.11 -13.26 18.41
N THR A 15 -20.73 -13.21 17.24
CA THR A 15 -22.16 -13.54 17.05
C THR A 15 -22.40 -15.05 16.91
N ASN A 16 -21.39 -15.82 16.52
CA ASN A 16 -21.49 -17.27 16.37
C ASN A 16 -21.23 -18.06 17.68
N THR A 17 -20.90 -17.35 18.76
CA THR A 17 -20.69 -17.94 20.09
C THR A 17 -21.60 -17.20 21.08
N SER A 18 -22.70 -17.84 21.44
CA SER A 18 -23.83 -17.31 22.23
C SER A 18 -23.51 -16.94 23.70
N ILE A 19 -22.34 -16.37 23.99
CA ILE A 19 -21.91 -16.15 25.38
C ILE A 19 -21.23 -14.78 25.48
N VAL A 20 -21.77 -13.93 26.34
CA VAL A 20 -21.31 -12.59 26.74
C VAL A 20 -21.89 -11.42 25.91
N LYS A 21 -23.14 -11.08 26.28
CA LYS A 21 -23.70 -9.73 26.18
C LYS A 21 -22.71 -8.68 26.71
N SER A 22 -22.72 -7.51 26.07
CA SER A 22 -22.25 -6.20 26.58
C SER A 22 -20.76 -5.99 26.88
N LYS A 23 -19.90 -5.98 25.86
CA LYS A 23 -18.81 -4.98 25.80
C LYS A 23 -18.60 -4.54 24.35
N LEU A 24 -19.30 -3.46 24.00
CA LEU A 24 -18.99 -2.59 22.86
C LEU A 24 -17.52 -2.15 23.05
N LEU A 25 -16.61 -2.63 22.20
CA LEU A 25 -15.20 -2.28 22.29
C LEU A 25 -15.06 -0.76 22.13
N HIS A 26 -14.43 -0.12 23.11
CA HIS A 26 -14.29 1.34 23.17
C HIS A 26 -13.36 1.79 22.03
N ASP A 27 -13.75 2.84 21.29
CA ASP A 27 -13.00 3.35 20.13
C ASP A 27 -11.51 3.67 20.45
N GLN A 28 -11.17 3.88 21.73
CA GLN A 28 -9.80 4.09 22.20
C GLN A 28 -8.85 2.88 22.04
N GLN A 29 -9.33 1.65 22.26
CA GLN A 29 -8.48 0.46 22.06
C GLN A 29 -8.14 0.27 20.59
N LEU A 30 -9.09 0.64 19.73
CA LEU A 30 -8.97 0.59 18.29
C LEU A 30 -7.96 1.64 17.79
N LEU A 31 -8.06 2.87 18.29
CA LEU A 31 -7.13 3.96 17.98
C LEU A 31 -5.70 3.65 18.47
N GLY A 32 -5.56 3.00 19.63
CA GLY A 32 -4.27 2.58 20.17
C GLY A 32 -3.51 1.61 19.25
N MET A 33 -4.19 0.63 18.66
CA MET A 33 -3.56 -0.32 17.74
C MET A 33 -3.05 0.34 16.44
N VAL A 34 -3.77 1.34 15.94
CA VAL A 34 -3.34 2.13 14.77
C VAL A 34 -2.12 2.97 15.09
N SER A 35 -2.17 3.64 16.24
CA SER A 35 -1.07 4.46 16.72
C SER A 35 0.21 3.62 16.85
N LEU A 36 0.11 2.39 17.37
CA LEU A 36 1.24 1.47 17.45
C LEU A 36 1.80 1.11 16.07
N LEU A 37 0.96 0.72 15.11
CA LEU A 37 1.41 0.38 13.75
C LEU A 37 2.08 1.57 13.05
N LEU A 38 1.52 2.77 13.21
CA LEU A 38 2.12 4.01 12.71
C LEU A 38 3.45 4.34 13.39
N LEU A 39 3.56 4.09 14.69
CA LEU A 39 4.80 4.31 15.43
C LEU A 39 5.89 3.37 14.91
N ILE A 40 5.57 2.10 14.65
CA ILE A 40 6.50 1.14 14.02
C ILE A 40 6.95 1.64 12.65
N ASP A 41 6.03 2.15 11.82
CA ASP A 41 6.36 2.74 10.51
C ASP A 41 7.31 3.94 10.65
N CYS A 42 7.01 4.87 11.55
CA CYS A 42 7.86 6.03 11.82
C CYS A 42 9.26 5.60 12.28
N VAL A 43 9.36 4.62 13.19
CA VAL A 43 10.64 4.09 13.67
C VAL A 43 11.42 3.44 12.53
N LEU A 44 10.79 2.60 11.70
CA LEU A 44 11.46 1.97 10.55
C LEU A 44 11.99 3.00 9.54
N VAL A 45 11.18 4.00 9.19
CA VAL A 45 11.58 5.04 8.22
C VAL A 45 12.66 5.94 8.81
N THR A 46 12.56 6.32 10.08
CA THR A 46 13.59 7.14 10.74
C THR A 46 14.92 6.39 10.85
N LEU A 47 14.90 5.10 11.19
CA LEU A 47 16.11 4.25 11.17
C LEU A 47 16.71 4.17 9.77
N TRP A 48 15.89 4.00 8.72
CA TRP A 48 16.39 3.99 7.35
C TRP A 48 17.08 5.32 6.99
N VAL A 49 16.40 6.45 7.21
CA VAL A 49 16.94 7.77 6.86
C VAL A 49 18.20 8.13 7.65
N THR A 50 18.31 7.70 8.91
CA THR A 50 19.47 8.00 9.77
C THR A 50 20.68 7.11 9.49
N ILE A 51 20.46 5.81 9.21
CA ILE A 51 21.54 4.83 9.02
C ILE A 51 22.01 4.78 7.56
N ASP A 52 21.09 4.84 6.60
CA ASP A 52 21.37 4.74 5.16
C ASP A 52 20.60 5.83 4.39
N PRO A 53 21.02 7.10 4.52
CA PRO A 53 20.31 8.24 3.94
C PRO A 53 20.23 8.13 2.43
N MET A 54 19.07 8.47 1.87
CA MET A 54 18.89 8.55 0.43
C MET A 54 19.66 9.75 -0.12
N GLN A 55 20.64 9.49 -0.97
CA GLN A 55 21.46 10.52 -1.60
C GLN A 55 21.20 10.55 -3.10
N ARG A 56 21.43 11.72 -3.71
CA ARG A 56 21.35 11.87 -5.15
C ARG A 56 22.49 11.10 -5.81
N GLN A 57 22.16 10.14 -6.66
CA GLN A 57 23.08 9.39 -7.49
C GLN A 57 22.85 9.72 -8.98
N LEU A 58 23.94 9.83 -9.73
CA LEU A 58 23.91 10.07 -11.17
C LEU A 58 24.26 8.77 -11.91
N THR A 59 23.33 8.27 -12.72
CA THR A 59 23.56 7.13 -13.61
C THR A 59 23.76 7.65 -15.03
N LYS A 60 24.88 7.28 -15.62
CA LYS A 60 25.22 7.57 -17.01
C LYS A 60 24.42 6.64 -17.93
N LEU A 61 23.58 7.19 -18.81
CA LEU A 61 22.86 6.42 -19.84
C LEU A 61 23.75 6.23 -21.08
N SER A 62 23.32 5.34 -21.99
CA SER A 62 24.08 5.04 -23.20
C SER A 62 24.31 6.30 -24.05
N MET A 63 25.49 6.34 -24.68
CA MET A 63 25.87 7.42 -25.58
C MET A 63 25.02 7.35 -26.84
N GLN A 64 24.37 8.45 -27.22
CA GLN A 64 23.71 8.57 -28.51
C GLN A 64 24.51 9.52 -29.39
N VAL A 65 24.93 9.00 -30.55
CA VAL A 65 25.56 9.80 -31.61
C VAL A 65 24.46 10.62 -32.27
N ASN A 66 24.68 11.93 -32.39
CA ASN A 66 23.72 12.80 -33.05
C ASN A 66 23.59 12.40 -34.53
N LYS A 67 22.35 12.29 -35.02
CA LYS A 67 22.09 11.96 -36.43
C LYS A 67 22.41 13.12 -37.37
N ASP A 68 22.33 14.35 -36.87
CA ASP A 68 22.53 15.57 -37.66
C ASP A 68 23.97 16.11 -37.61
N GLU A 69 24.73 15.78 -36.56
CA GLU A 69 26.14 16.18 -36.39
C GLU A 69 26.99 14.99 -35.91
N PRO A 70 27.65 14.24 -36.81
CA PRO A 70 28.36 13.00 -36.46
C PRO A 70 29.57 13.22 -35.52
N ASN A 71 30.01 14.46 -35.34
CA ASN A 71 31.11 14.82 -34.42
C ASN A 71 30.62 15.17 -33.00
N VAL A 72 29.31 15.14 -32.73
CA VAL A 72 28.73 15.46 -31.41
C VAL A 72 28.09 14.21 -30.81
N VAL A 73 28.54 13.84 -29.61
CA VAL A 73 27.99 12.72 -28.84
C VAL A 73 27.25 13.28 -27.63
N TYR A 74 25.97 12.93 -27.51
CA TYR A 74 25.17 13.27 -26.33
C TYR A 74 25.26 12.14 -25.30
N MET A 75 25.60 12.52 -24.07
CA MET A 75 25.61 11.63 -22.91
C MET A 75 24.53 12.09 -21.94
N TYR A 76 23.46 11.30 -21.83
CA TYR A 76 22.37 11.62 -20.91
C TYR A 76 22.74 11.17 -19.49
N LEU A 77 22.63 12.08 -18.52
CA LEU A 77 22.77 11.76 -17.10
C LEU A 77 21.39 11.65 -16.47
N LYS A 78 21.13 10.57 -15.75
CA LYS A 78 19.92 10.37 -14.97
C LYS A 78 20.22 10.61 -13.49
N GLU A 79 19.52 11.56 -12.90
CA GLU A 79 19.53 11.77 -11.46
C GLU A 79 18.45 10.88 -10.81
N HIS A 80 18.82 10.17 -9.75
CA HIS A 80 17.87 9.40 -8.93
C HIS A 80 18.31 9.41 -7.48
N CYS A 81 17.36 9.26 -6.55
CA CYS A 81 17.66 9.10 -5.14
C CYS A 81 17.82 7.61 -4.84
N SER A 82 18.99 7.24 -4.30
CA SER A 82 19.31 5.86 -3.96
C SER A 82 20.10 5.82 -2.66
N SER A 83 20.03 4.68 -1.97
CA SER A 83 20.77 4.41 -0.74
C SER A 83 21.65 3.18 -0.95
N THR A 84 22.69 3.02 -0.15
CA THR A 84 23.69 1.94 -0.36
C THR A 84 23.06 0.55 -0.25
N HIS A 85 22.06 0.40 0.59
CA HIS A 85 21.35 -0.84 0.86
C HIS A 85 19.85 -0.74 0.57
N MET A 86 19.47 0.06 -0.45
CA MET A 86 18.07 0.34 -0.81
C MET A 86 17.21 -0.92 -0.95
N ALA A 87 17.74 -1.96 -1.60
CA ALA A 87 17.01 -3.21 -1.79
C ALA A 87 16.69 -3.95 -0.47
N LYS A 88 17.60 -3.89 0.51
CA LYS A 88 17.40 -4.55 1.82
C LYS A 88 16.32 -3.82 2.62
N TRP A 89 16.38 -2.49 2.66
CA TRP A 89 15.37 -1.66 3.34
C TRP A 89 14.00 -1.76 2.69
N LEU A 90 13.91 -1.65 1.35
CA LEU A 90 12.65 -1.85 0.62
C LEU A 90 12.10 -3.26 0.81
N GLY A 91 12.96 -4.28 0.73
CA GLY A 91 12.56 -5.68 0.95
C GLY A 91 11.96 -5.90 2.34
N SER A 92 12.58 -5.35 3.39
CA SER A 92 12.04 -5.41 4.75
C SER A 92 10.67 -4.75 4.87
N LEU A 93 10.50 -3.55 4.29
CA LEU A 93 9.22 -2.84 4.28
C LEU A 93 8.15 -3.59 3.49
N TYR A 94 8.48 -4.16 2.32
CA TYR A 94 7.55 -4.94 1.52
C TYR A 94 7.10 -6.20 2.24
N ILE A 95 7.99 -6.91 2.93
CA ILE A 95 7.62 -8.08 3.74
C ILE A 95 6.68 -7.65 4.87
N TYR A 96 7.03 -6.61 5.64
CA TYR A 96 6.19 -6.11 6.73
C TYR A 96 4.79 -5.69 6.24
N LYS A 97 4.71 -4.86 5.20
CA LYS A 97 3.43 -4.43 4.63
C LYS A 97 2.67 -5.58 3.97
N GLY A 98 3.37 -6.50 3.31
CA GLY A 98 2.79 -7.70 2.70
C GLY A 98 2.12 -8.60 3.73
N LEU A 99 2.77 -8.84 4.88
CA LEU A 99 2.17 -9.59 5.98
C LEU A 99 0.90 -8.91 6.52
N LEU A 100 0.92 -7.59 6.69
CA LEU A 100 -0.27 -6.83 7.09
C LEU A 100 -1.41 -6.96 6.07
N LEU A 101 -1.10 -6.90 4.76
CA LEU A 101 -2.07 -7.10 3.70
C LEU A 101 -2.70 -8.50 3.74
N VAL A 102 -1.89 -9.55 3.97
CA VAL A 102 -2.37 -10.94 4.12
C VAL A 102 -3.33 -11.06 5.30
N VAL A 103 -2.98 -10.49 6.45
CA VAL A 103 -3.84 -10.49 7.64
C VAL A 103 -5.17 -9.79 7.36
N GLY A 104 -5.17 -8.64 6.68
CA GLY A 104 -6.42 -7.97 6.31
C GLY A 104 -7.25 -8.72 5.27
N CYS A 105 -6.60 -9.40 4.33
CA CYS A 105 -7.27 -10.26 3.36
C CYS A 105 -7.97 -11.43 4.08
N TYR A 106 -7.28 -12.08 5.02
CA TYR A 106 -7.85 -13.13 5.86
C TYR A 106 -9.07 -12.63 6.65
N MET A 107 -8.95 -11.48 7.32
CA MET A 107 -10.08 -10.88 8.04
C MET A 107 -11.24 -10.53 7.10
N ALA A 108 -10.96 -9.99 5.91
CA ALA A 108 -11.97 -9.66 4.92
C ALA A 108 -12.69 -10.92 4.40
N TRP A 109 -11.95 -12.01 4.18
CA TRP A 109 -12.49 -13.30 3.75
C TRP A 109 -13.49 -13.86 4.76
N GLU A 110 -13.10 -13.92 6.03
CA GLU A 110 -13.96 -14.42 7.10
C GLU A 110 -15.25 -13.58 7.24
N THR A 111 -15.19 -12.26 7.00
CA THR A 111 -16.37 -11.38 7.05
C THR A 111 -17.30 -11.48 5.84
N ARG A 112 -17.00 -12.29 4.82
CA ARG A 112 -17.76 -12.29 3.56
C ARG A 112 -19.17 -12.88 3.68
N HIS A 113 -19.34 -13.95 4.45
CA HIS A 113 -20.59 -14.74 4.52
C HIS A 113 -21.64 -14.19 5.49
N VAL A 114 -21.42 -12.96 5.93
CA VAL A 114 -21.88 -12.45 7.20
C VAL A 114 -22.82 -11.28 6.86
N LYS A 115 -24.06 -11.62 6.47
CA LYS A 115 -25.07 -10.68 5.94
C LYS A 115 -26.08 -10.31 7.02
N VAL A 116 -25.71 -9.39 7.91
CA VAL A 116 -26.66 -8.73 8.82
C VAL A 116 -26.93 -7.32 8.29
N PRO A 117 -28.19 -6.93 8.07
CA PRO A 117 -28.55 -5.64 7.44
C PRO A 117 -28.03 -4.41 8.21
N ALA A 118 -27.79 -4.52 9.52
CA ALA A 118 -27.17 -3.46 10.33
C ALA A 118 -25.64 -3.33 10.13
N LEU A 119 -24.99 -4.25 9.41
CA LEU A 119 -23.52 -4.31 9.23
C LEU A 119 -23.10 -4.39 7.75
N ASN A 120 -23.97 -4.09 6.79
CA ASN A 120 -23.65 -4.15 5.35
C ASN A 120 -22.45 -3.27 4.93
N ASP A 121 -22.15 -2.23 5.71
CA ASP A 121 -20.93 -1.41 5.63
C ASP A 121 -19.63 -2.25 5.58
N SER A 122 -19.63 -3.43 6.21
CA SER A 122 -18.47 -4.32 6.29
C SER A 122 -18.06 -4.95 4.98
N GLN A 123 -19.03 -5.25 4.11
CA GLN A 123 -18.78 -5.88 2.81
C GLN A 123 -18.03 -4.92 1.89
N TYR A 124 -18.41 -3.64 1.90
CA TYR A 124 -17.72 -2.59 1.16
C TYR A 124 -16.28 -2.37 1.66
N ILE A 125 -16.05 -2.46 2.97
CA ILE A 125 -14.69 -2.39 3.52
C ILE A 125 -13.88 -3.61 3.06
N GLY A 126 -14.46 -4.81 3.05
CA GLY A 126 -13.83 -6.02 2.51
C GLY A 126 -13.46 -5.88 1.03
N MET A 127 -14.38 -5.41 0.18
CA MET A 127 -14.11 -5.13 -1.24
C MET A 127 -12.97 -4.12 -1.41
N SER A 128 -12.92 -3.08 -0.59
CA SER A 128 -11.82 -2.14 -0.65
C SER A 128 -10.47 -2.72 -0.21
N VAL A 129 -10.45 -3.69 0.73
CA VAL A 129 -9.20 -4.38 1.07
C VAL A 129 -8.70 -5.18 -0.13
N TYR A 130 -9.58 -5.90 -0.84
CA TYR A 130 -9.19 -6.61 -2.06
C TYR A 130 -8.66 -5.67 -3.15
N ASN A 131 -9.34 -4.53 -3.38
CA ASN A 131 -8.87 -3.52 -4.32
C ASN A 131 -7.44 -3.09 -4.01
N VAL A 132 -7.16 -2.69 -2.76
CA VAL A 132 -5.84 -2.23 -2.33
C VAL A 132 -4.78 -3.34 -2.42
N VAL A 133 -5.11 -4.59 -2.08
CA VAL A 133 -4.17 -5.72 -2.17
C VAL A 133 -3.77 -5.96 -3.63
N ILE A 134 -4.75 -6.05 -4.53
CA ILE A 134 -4.51 -6.31 -5.96
C ILE A 134 -3.69 -5.17 -6.56
N THR A 135 -4.09 -3.91 -6.34
CA THR A 135 -3.36 -2.76 -6.89
C THR A 135 -1.95 -2.65 -6.31
N SER A 136 -1.75 -2.94 -5.03
CA SER A 136 -0.41 -2.94 -4.41
C SER A 136 0.52 -3.98 -5.03
N ILE A 137 0.04 -5.20 -5.28
CA ILE A 137 0.82 -6.25 -5.94
C ILE A 137 1.21 -5.82 -7.36
N ILE A 138 0.27 -5.26 -8.13
CA ILE A 138 0.53 -4.79 -9.49
C ILE A 138 1.56 -3.67 -9.49
N VAL A 139 1.41 -2.67 -8.60
CA VAL A 139 2.35 -1.54 -8.50
C VAL A 139 3.76 -2.02 -8.16
N VAL A 140 3.91 -2.91 -7.17
CA VAL A 140 5.22 -3.46 -6.79
C VAL A 140 5.82 -4.26 -7.95
N ALA A 141 5.04 -5.09 -8.64
CA ALA A 141 5.51 -5.84 -9.80
C ALA A 141 5.98 -4.91 -10.92
N LEU A 142 5.18 -3.90 -11.30
CA LEU A 142 5.54 -2.94 -12.35
C LEU A 142 6.79 -2.13 -11.99
N ALA A 143 6.92 -1.71 -10.73
CA ALA A 143 8.08 -0.95 -10.26
C ALA A 143 9.39 -1.75 -10.32
N ASN A 144 9.35 -3.09 -10.24
CA ASN A 144 10.52 -3.94 -10.28
C ASN A 144 10.81 -4.57 -11.65
N VAL A 145 9.77 -4.81 -12.47
CA VAL A 145 9.90 -5.45 -13.80
C VAL A 145 10.28 -4.45 -14.89
N ILE A 146 9.77 -3.21 -14.82
CA ILE A 146 10.07 -2.22 -15.86
C ILE A 146 11.53 -1.77 -15.71
N PRO A 147 12.32 -1.77 -16.81
CA PRO A 147 13.70 -1.30 -16.75
C PRO A 147 13.79 0.13 -16.21
N ALA A 148 14.77 0.38 -15.35
CA ALA A 148 14.98 1.69 -14.73
C ALA A 148 15.18 2.83 -15.75
N GLU A 149 15.50 2.52 -17.00
CA GLU A 149 15.60 3.47 -18.11
C GLU A 149 14.24 4.06 -18.53
N ARG A 150 13.15 3.32 -18.37
CA ARG A 150 11.78 3.76 -18.73
C ARG A 150 11.05 4.39 -17.55
N TYR A 151 11.65 5.40 -16.94
CA TYR A 151 11.14 6.05 -15.73
C TYR A 151 9.80 6.78 -15.97
N THR A 152 9.63 7.48 -17.09
CA THR A 152 8.36 8.18 -17.42
C THR A 152 7.19 7.21 -17.51
N LEU A 153 7.41 6.06 -18.16
CA LEU A 153 6.40 5.01 -18.27
C LEU A 153 6.05 4.44 -16.89
N THR A 154 7.08 4.10 -16.10
CA THR A 154 6.89 3.57 -14.75
C THR A 154 6.13 4.56 -13.87
N PHE A 155 6.49 5.83 -13.91
CA PHE A 155 5.84 6.90 -13.15
C PHE A 155 4.37 7.06 -13.55
N VAL A 156 4.06 7.14 -14.84
CA VAL A 156 2.68 7.30 -15.33
C VAL A 156 1.82 6.10 -14.92
N LEU A 157 2.32 4.87 -15.08
CA LEU A 157 1.57 3.67 -14.73
C LEU A 157 1.32 3.59 -13.21
N VAL A 158 2.37 3.76 -12.40
CA VAL A 158 2.26 3.66 -10.94
C VAL A 158 1.36 4.76 -10.38
N SER A 159 1.54 6.02 -10.79
CA SER A 159 0.72 7.15 -10.31
C SER A 159 -0.76 6.97 -10.68
N THR A 160 -1.05 6.53 -11.90
CA THR A 160 -2.41 6.29 -12.38
C THR A 160 -3.07 5.15 -11.60
N LEU A 161 -2.36 4.05 -11.37
CA LEU A 161 -2.86 2.92 -10.57
C LEU A 161 -3.16 3.33 -9.13
N ILE A 162 -2.28 4.12 -8.50
CA ILE A 162 -2.51 4.65 -7.16
C ILE A 162 -3.76 5.53 -7.17
N PHE A 163 -3.87 6.47 -8.10
CA PHE A 163 -5.00 7.39 -8.20
C PHE A 163 -6.34 6.66 -8.37
N VAL A 164 -6.39 5.69 -9.29
CA VAL A 164 -7.58 4.86 -9.52
C VAL A 164 -7.88 4.06 -8.25
N SER A 165 -6.88 3.40 -7.65
CA SER A 165 -7.08 2.61 -6.44
C SER A 165 -7.67 3.44 -5.30
N THR A 166 -7.12 4.63 -5.04
CA THR A 166 -7.61 5.51 -3.97
C THR A 166 -9.02 6.03 -4.25
N THR A 167 -9.30 6.38 -5.51
CA THR A 167 -10.62 6.88 -5.93
C THR A 167 -11.67 5.79 -5.79
N THR A 168 -11.42 4.59 -6.33
CA THR A 168 -12.31 3.42 -6.20
C THR A 168 -12.57 3.09 -4.74
N THR A 169 -11.53 3.12 -3.90
CA THR A 169 -11.65 2.91 -2.45
C THR A 169 -12.57 3.93 -1.78
N LEU A 170 -12.44 5.23 -2.09
CA LEU A 170 -13.33 6.26 -1.56
C LEU A 170 -14.76 6.07 -2.05
N CYS A 171 -14.96 5.81 -3.34
CA CYS A 171 -16.27 5.57 -3.92
C CYS A 171 -16.98 4.39 -3.25
N ILE A 172 -16.29 3.25 -3.09
CA ILE A 172 -16.83 2.05 -2.45
C ILE A 172 -17.30 2.33 -1.02
N LEU A 173 -16.59 3.17 -0.26
CA LEU A 173 -16.96 3.46 1.13
C LEU A 173 -18.08 4.50 1.30
N PHE A 174 -18.13 5.50 0.43
CA PHE A 174 -18.96 6.69 0.66
C PHE A 174 -20.19 6.76 -0.24
N VAL A 175 -20.16 6.21 -1.45
CA VAL A 175 -21.33 6.23 -2.36
C VAL A 175 -22.55 5.54 -1.74
N PRO A 176 -22.45 4.35 -1.11
CA PRO A 176 -23.60 3.68 -0.47
C PRO A 176 -24.15 4.38 0.78
N LYS A 177 -23.52 5.48 1.21
CA LYS A 177 -23.97 6.27 2.38
C LYS A 177 -24.72 7.53 1.98
N ILE A 178 -24.59 7.93 0.72
CA ILE A 178 -25.21 9.13 0.15
C ILE A 178 -26.52 8.76 -0.55
N HIS A 179 -26.60 7.56 -1.12
CA HIS A 179 -27.79 6.94 -1.70
C HIS A 179 -28.29 5.81 -0.81
#